data_AF-A0A6L3MQR4-F1
#
_entry.id   AF-A0A6L3MQR4-F1
#
_cell.length_a   1.000
_cell.length_b   1.000
_cell.length_c   1.000
_cell.angle_alpha   90.00
_cell.angle_beta   90.00
_cell.angle_gamma   90.00
#
_symmetry.space_group_name_H-M   'P 1'
#
loop_
_entity.id
_entity.type
_entity.pdbx_description
1 polymer ?
#
loop_
_entity_poly.entity_id
_entity_poly.type
_entity_poly.pdbx_seq_one_letter_code
_entity_poly.pdbx_strand_id
1 'polypeptide(L)' 'GAAVLLAAPAGTPGPTLPLAQSAHSALDPIAAILSFYVMAADLAAARGRNPDTPRHLNKVTETH' A
#
# COMPACT_ATOMS: atom_id res chain seq x y z
N GLY A 1 -16.42 -15.59 8.09
CA GLY A 1 -16.32 -14.11 8.09
C GLY A 1 -15.20 -13.68 7.16
N ALA A 2 -15.09 -12.38 6.86
CA ALA A 2 -13.98 -11.85 6.05
C ALA A 2 -12.70 -11.67 6.90
N ALA A 3 -11.54 -11.81 6.27
CA ALA A 3 -10.26 -11.43 6.87
C ALA A 3 -10.04 -9.93 6.67
N VAL A 4 -9.71 -9.21 7.74
CA VAL A 4 -9.51 -7.75 7.73
C VAL A 4 -8.03 -7.45 7.97
N LEU A 5 -7.44 -6.61 7.10
CA LEU A 5 -6.13 -6.01 7.32
C LEU A 5 -6.34 -4.62 7.90
N LEU A 6 -5.85 -4.39 9.13
CA LEU A 6 -6.01 -3.11 9.81
C LEU A 6 -4.80 -2.22 9.57
N ALA A 7 -5.02 -1.06 8.95
CA ALA A 7 -4.03 0.00 8.84
C ALA A 7 -4.26 1.06 9.93
N ALA A 8 -3.34 1.17 10.89
CA ALA A 8 -3.51 2.05 12.04
C ALA A 8 -2.16 2.53 12.61
N PRO A 9 -2.13 3.69 13.31
CA PRO A 9 -0.93 4.19 13.98
C PRO A 9 -0.58 3.32 15.19
N ALA A 10 0.66 3.51 15.68
CA ALA A 10 1.14 2.89 16.91
C ALA A 10 0.17 3.14 18.09
N GLY A 11 -0.02 2.12 18.94
CA GLY A 11 -0.95 2.15 20.06
C GLY A 11 -2.36 1.63 19.75
N THR A 12 -2.70 1.45 18.46
CA THR A 12 -3.91 0.71 18.09
C THR A 12 -3.66 -0.78 18.29
N PRO A 13 -4.57 -1.55 18.93
CA PRO A 13 -4.42 -2.99 19.05
C PRO A 13 -4.61 -3.72 17.71
N GLY A 14 -3.70 -4.63 17.38
CA GLY A 14 -3.82 -5.54 16.23
C GLY A 14 -3.63 -4.97 14.81
N PRO A 15 -2.78 -3.95 14.54
CA PRO A 15 -2.56 -3.47 13.19
C PRO A 15 -1.79 -4.52 12.38
N THR A 16 -2.29 -4.82 11.19
CA THR A 16 -1.59 -5.67 10.22
C THR A 16 -0.74 -4.85 9.25
N LEU A 17 -1.07 -3.55 9.11
CA LEU A 17 -0.38 -2.57 8.27
C LEU A 17 -0.05 -1.33 9.11
N PRO A 18 1.09 -1.28 9.79
CA PRO A 18 1.42 -0.14 10.66
C PRO A 18 1.51 1.16 9.85
N LEU A 19 0.91 2.23 10.36
CA LEU A 19 1.04 3.57 9.78
C LEU A 19 2.17 4.33 10.48
N ALA A 20 3.05 4.93 9.69
CA ALA A 20 4.02 5.88 10.21
C ALA A 20 3.30 7.18 10.60
N GLN A 21 3.59 7.70 11.80
CA GLN A 21 3.15 9.04 12.18
C GLN A 21 4.05 10.07 11.54
N SER A 22 3.43 11.06 10.89
CA SER A 22 4.17 12.19 10.35
C SER A 22 4.35 13.27 11.42
N ALA A 23 5.30 14.19 11.21
CA ALA A 23 5.50 15.33 12.11
C ALA A 23 4.39 16.39 12.01
N HIS A 24 3.52 16.31 10.99
CA HIS A 24 2.48 17.30 10.73
C HIS A 24 1.28 16.63 10.06
N SER A 25 0.08 16.76 10.62
CA SER A 25 -1.12 16.03 10.18
C SER A 25 -1.41 16.08 8.67
N ALA A 26 -1.10 17.19 8.00
CA ALA A 26 -1.19 17.31 6.55
C ALA A 26 -0.35 16.27 5.75
N LEU A 27 0.66 15.67 6.36
CA LEU A 27 1.53 14.65 5.77
C LEU A 27 1.09 13.22 6.13
N ASP A 28 0.13 13.03 7.04
CA ASP A 28 -0.38 11.70 7.41
C ASP A 28 -0.92 10.90 6.22
N PRO A 29 -1.62 11.50 5.22
CA PRO A 29 -2.04 10.76 4.03
C PRO A 29 -0.86 10.23 3.19
N ILE A 30 0.26 10.97 3.16
CA ILE A 30 1.47 10.56 2.46
C ILE A 30 2.15 9.39 3.19
N ALA A 31 2.15 9.41 4.52
CA ALA A 31 2.64 8.29 5.30
C ALA A 31 1.75 7.05 5.13
N ALA A 32 0.42 7.24 5.07
CA ALA A 32 -0.54 6.14 4.95
C ALA A 32 -0.44 5.36 3.63
N ILE A 33 -0.18 6.05 2.52
CA ILE A 33 -0.10 5.41 1.20
C ILE A 33 1.10 4.43 1.12
N LEU A 34 2.19 4.70 1.85
CA LEU A 34 3.38 3.83 1.87
C LEU A 34 3.07 2.42 2.38
N SER A 35 2.32 2.31 3.49
CA SER A 35 1.98 1.00 4.08
C SER A 35 1.16 0.14 3.12
N PHE A 36 0.27 0.76 2.34
CA PHE A 36 -0.47 0.05 1.30
C PHE A 36 0.43 -0.39 0.14
N TYR A 37 1.30 0.49 -0.36
CA TYR A 37 2.17 0.17 -1.50
C TYR A 37 3.12 -0.99 -1.21
N VAL A 38 3.73 -1.03 -0.03
CA VAL A 38 4.60 -2.14 0.39
C VAL A 38 3.82 -3.45 0.43
N MET A 39 2.64 -3.46 1.06
CA MET A 39 1.78 -4.65 1.09
C MET A 39 1.38 -5.12 -0.32
N ALA A 40 1.00 -4.20 -1.21
CA ALA A 40 0.60 -4.54 -2.56
C ALA A 40 1.76 -5.13 -3.39
N ALA A 41 2.98 -4.60 -3.23
CA ALA A 41 4.19 -5.11 -3.86
C ALA A 41 4.53 -6.52 -3.36
N ASP A 42 4.50 -6.74 -2.05
CA ASP A 42 4.75 -8.05 -1.43
C ASP A 42 3.70 -9.08 -1.88
N LEU A 43 2.42 -8.68 -1.96
CA LEU A 43 1.36 -9.52 -2.47
C LEU A 43 1.57 -9.88 -3.94
N ALA A 44 2.04 -8.94 -4.78
CA ALA A 44 2.35 -9.21 -6.18
C ALA A 44 3.46 -10.27 -6.29
N ALA A 45 4.56 -10.08 -5.54
CA ALA A 45 5.69 -11.02 -5.51
C ALA A 45 5.27 -12.41 -5.01
N ALA A 46 4.50 -12.48 -3.93
CA ALA A 46 3.97 -13.74 -3.38
C ALA A 46 3.06 -14.49 -4.38
N ARG A 47 2.48 -13.77 -5.34
CA ARG A 47 1.65 -14.33 -6.42
C ARG A 47 2.43 -14.58 -7.72
N GLY A 48 3.76 -14.44 -7.70
CA GLY A 48 4.62 -14.64 -8.88
C GLY A 48 4.44 -13.55 -9.95
N ARG A 49 4.08 -12.32 -9.55
CA ARG A 49 3.88 -11.18 -10.47
C ARG A 49 4.92 -10.11 -10.21
N ASN A 50 5.33 -9.42 -11.28
CA ASN A 50 6.19 -8.25 -11.18
C ASN A 50 5.34 -6.96 -11.04
N PRO A 51 5.38 -6.24 -9.91
CA PRO A 51 4.64 -5.00 -9.72
C PRO A 51 5.12 -3.85 -10.62
N ASP A 52 6.36 -3.90 -11.12
CA ASP A 52 6.92 -2.87 -12.02
C ASP A 52 6.54 -3.08 -13.49
N THR A 53 6.10 -4.28 -13.85
CA THR A 53 5.62 -4.62 -15.20
C THR A 53 4.22 -5.25 -15.15
N PRO A 54 3.20 -4.50 -14.66
CA PRO A 54 1.85 -5.02 -14.53
C PRO A 54 1.22 -5.31 -15.90
N ARG A 55 0.45 -6.40 -15.98
CA ARG A 55 -0.21 -6.83 -17.21
C ARG A 55 -1.22 -5.78 -17.68
N HIS A 56 -1.23 -5.49 -18.98
CA HIS A 56 -2.15 -4.55 -19.65
C HIS A 56 -1.98 -3.07 -19.29
N LEU A 57 -0.91 -2.70 -18.60
CA LEU A 57 -0.62 -1.29 -18.32
C LEU A 57 0.68 -0.88 -19.01
N ASN A 58 0.64 0.30 -19.62
CA ASN A 58 1.83 1.01 -20.06
C ASN A 58 2.13 2.11 -19.04
N LYS A 59 3.40 2.51 -18.98
CA LYS A 59 3.81 3.64 -18.13
C LYS A 59 3.11 4.93 -18.53
N VAL A 60 2.81 5.09 -19.82
CA VAL A 60 2.05 6.19 -20.41
C VAL A 60 0.89 5.59 -21.21
N THR A 61 -0.31 6.14 -21.02
CA THR A 61 -1.46 5.82 -21.88
C THR A 61 -1.46 6.80 -23.03
N GLU A 62 -1.28 6.29 -24.25
CA GLU A 62 -1.32 7.09 -25.48
C GLU A 62 -2.60 6.79 -26.25
N THR A 63 -3.26 7.84 -26.72
CA THR A 63 -4.45 7.76 -27.59
C THR A 63 -4.15 8.54 -28.86
N HIS A 64 -4.25 7.88 -30.02
CA HIS A 64 -4.06 8.49 -31.34
C HIS A 64 -5.34 9.11 -31.89
#